data_AF-A0AAD9EWL5-F1
#
_entry.id   AF-A0AAD9EWL5-F1
#
_cell.length_a   1.000
_cell.length_b   1.000
_cell.length_c   1.000
_cell.angle_alpha   90.00
_cell.angle_beta   90.00
_cell.angle_gamma   90.00
#
_symmetry.space_group_name_H-M   'P 1'
#
loop_
_entity.id
_entity.type
_entity.pdbx_description
1 polymer ?
#
loop_
_entity_poly.entity_id
_entity_poly.type
_entity_poly.pdbx_seq_one_letter_code
_entity_poly.pdbx_strand_id
1 'polypeptide(L)'
;MGHYLRVFNFLWRAKRMEYTLTDIWKGQMCNAKLLKTMPELSGVLHQCHILASEMVHFIHQMQYYITFEVLECSWDELWNRVQQAQDLDHIIAAHDLFLDSVISRCLLDNSSRNLLNQLRAIFDQIIEFQSAQDSLYRSALEELTLRLQFEEKKQQKETEGQWGVTAELEAEEKKRIQEFQETIPKMRSQLRILTHFYQNIVQQFLVLLMTSTDESLRFLSFRLDFNEHYKAREPRLRASLGTNRGRRQSNI
;
A
#
# COMPACT_ATOMS: atom_id res chain seq x y z
N MET A 1 20.95 12.27 -20.38
CA MET A 1 20.55 12.64 -18.99
C MET A 1 19.05 12.66 -18.71
N GLY A 2 18.18 13.09 -19.64
CA GLY A 2 16.72 13.14 -19.38
C GLY A 2 16.09 11.79 -19.01
N HIS A 3 16.53 10.70 -19.64
CA HIS A 3 16.10 9.33 -19.34
C HIS A 3 16.39 8.91 -17.89
N TYR A 4 17.64 9.09 -17.45
CA TYR A 4 18.05 8.79 -16.07
C TYR A 4 17.27 9.58 -15.02
N LEU A 5 17.04 10.89 -15.25
CA LEU A 5 16.23 11.69 -14.34
C LEU A 5 14.79 11.18 -14.24
N ARG A 6 14.21 10.73 -15.36
CA ARG A 6 12.87 10.16 -15.38
C ARG A 6 12.78 8.86 -14.59
N VAL A 7 13.75 7.96 -14.76
CA VAL A 7 13.86 6.71 -13.99
C VAL A 7 14.07 7.03 -12.51
N PHE A 8 15.00 7.91 -12.18
CA PHE A 8 15.28 8.33 -10.80
C PHE A 8 14.02 8.87 -10.10
N ASN A 9 13.28 9.78 -10.75
CA ASN A 9 12.04 10.33 -10.18
C ASN A 9 10.98 9.26 -9.90
N PHE A 10 10.91 8.23 -10.74
CA PHE A 10 10.01 7.10 -10.53
C PHE A 10 10.46 6.23 -9.35
N LEU A 11 11.73 5.83 -9.33
CA LEU A 11 12.32 5.03 -8.24
C LEU A 11 12.22 5.75 -6.90
N TRP A 12 12.47 7.06 -6.87
CA TRP A 12 12.34 7.88 -5.68
C TRP A 12 10.90 7.89 -5.13
N ARG A 13 9.90 8.04 -6.01
CA ARG A 13 8.50 7.95 -5.60
C ARG A 13 8.14 6.58 -5.06
N ALA A 14 8.57 5.51 -5.72
CA ALA A 14 8.36 4.15 -5.23
C ALA A 14 9.01 3.92 -3.85
N LYS A 15 10.25 4.38 -3.66
CA LYS A 15 10.96 4.29 -2.38
C LYS A 15 10.28 5.11 -1.29
N ARG A 16 9.73 6.28 -1.63
CA ARG A 16 8.94 7.09 -0.70
C ARG A 16 7.71 6.34 -0.20
N MET A 17 7.00 5.60 -1.05
CA MET A 17 5.82 4.83 -0.63
C MET A 17 6.17 3.72 0.38
N GLU A 18 7.28 3.01 0.17
CA GLU A 18 7.78 2.02 1.14
C GLU A 18 8.11 2.67 2.50
N TYR A 19 8.78 3.82 2.47
CA TYR A 19 9.09 4.56 3.69
C TYR A 19 7.82 5.01 4.43
N THR A 20 6.84 5.58 3.70
CA THR A 20 5.55 5.97 4.26
C THR A 20 4.83 4.79 4.90
N LEU A 21 4.78 3.63 4.24
CA LEU A 21 4.13 2.43 4.78
C LEU A 21 4.88 1.86 5.99
N THR A 22 6.20 1.98 6.04
CA THR A 22 6.99 1.62 7.21
C THR A 22 6.63 2.49 8.41
N ASP A 23 6.44 3.80 8.20
CA ASP A 23 6.05 4.73 9.25
C ASP A 23 4.63 4.45 9.76
N ILE A 24 3.69 4.22 8.82
CA ILE A 24 2.33 3.75 9.13
C ILE A 24 2.36 2.49 10.00
N TRP A 25 3.16 1.48 9.62
CA TRP A 25 3.24 0.23 10.36
C TRP A 25 3.80 0.42 11.77
N LYS A 26 4.80 1.28 11.95
CA LYS A 26 5.32 1.65 13.28
C LYS A 26 4.24 2.33 14.12
N GLY A 27 3.55 3.32 13.55
CA GLY A 27 2.43 4.01 14.22
C GLY A 27 1.33 3.03 14.64
N GLN A 28 0.98 2.11 13.75
CA GLN A 28 0.03 1.02 14.03
C GLN A 28 0.45 0.16 15.24
N MET A 29 1.70 -0.30 15.28
CA MET A 29 2.19 -1.14 16.38
C MET A 29 2.28 -0.41 17.72
N CYS A 30 2.64 0.88 17.70
CA CYS A 30 2.69 1.72 18.90
C CYS A 30 1.28 2.04 19.42
N ASN A 31 0.40 2.56 18.55
CA ASN A 31 -0.92 3.04 18.93
C ASN A 31 -1.87 1.90 19.33
N ALA A 32 -1.74 0.72 18.71
CA ALA A 32 -2.55 -0.44 19.09
C ALA A 32 -2.33 -0.87 20.56
N LYS A 33 -1.12 -0.66 21.11
CA LYS A 33 -0.83 -0.94 22.53
C LYS A 33 -1.49 0.08 23.46
N LEU A 34 -1.44 1.36 23.08
CA LEU A 34 -2.00 2.47 23.87
C LEU A 34 -3.53 2.42 23.89
N LEU A 35 -4.15 2.15 22.74
CA LEU A 35 -5.60 2.14 22.57
C LEU A 35 -6.27 0.84 23.03
N LYS A 36 -5.53 -0.07 23.68
CA LYS A 36 -6.06 -1.36 24.15
C LYS A 36 -7.21 -1.21 25.16
N THR A 37 -7.25 -0.10 25.89
CA THR A 37 -8.29 0.23 26.88
C THR A 37 -9.59 0.74 26.24
N MET A 38 -9.63 0.95 24.91
CA MET A 38 -10.79 1.45 24.16
C MET A 38 -11.30 0.38 23.19
N PRO A 39 -12.01 -0.66 23.69
CA PRO A 39 -12.45 -1.79 22.86
C PRO A 39 -13.37 -1.39 21.70
N GLU A 40 -14.10 -0.27 21.82
CA GLU A 40 -14.96 0.28 20.77
C GLU A 40 -14.20 0.62 19.48
N LEU A 41 -12.88 0.88 19.56
CA LEU A 41 -12.03 1.15 18.39
C LEU A 41 -11.47 -0.11 17.72
N SER A 42 -11.59 -1.29 18.34
CA SER A 42 -10.97 -2.54 17.87
C SER A 42 -11.30 -2.85 16.39
N GLY A 43 -12.57 -2.72 16.01
CA GLY A 43 -13.00 -2.98 14.63
C GLY A 43 -12.41 -2.00 13.61
N VAL A 44 -12.24 -0.73 14.00
CA VAL A 44 -11.66 0.32 13.16
C VAL A 44 -10.15 0.10 13.00
N LEU A 45 -9.45 -0.18 14.10
CA LEU A 45 -8.02 -0.47 14.10
C LEU A 45 -7.71 -1.71 13.26
N HIS A 46 -8.50 -2.77 13.43
CA HIS A 46 -8.36 -3.98 12.62
C HIS A 46 -8.50 -3.71 11.13
N GLN A 47 -9.49 -2.91 10.71
CA GLN A 47 -9.67 -2.54 9.32
C GLN A 47 -8.48 -1.73 8.77
N CYS A 48 -7.92 -0.80 9.56
CA CYS A 48 -6.68 -0.10 9.21
C CYS A 48 -5.51 -1.06 8.98
N HIS A 49 -5.34 -2.05 9.85
CA HIS A 49 -4.25 -3.03 9.72
C HIS A 49 -4.38 -3.88 8.46
N ILE A 50 -5.60 -4.30 8.11
CA ILE A 50 -5.84 -5.07 6.88
C ILE A 50 -5.47 -4.22 5.66
N LEU A 51 -6.00 -3.01 5.55
CA LEU A 51 -5.73 -2.14 4.41
C LEU A 51 -4.23 -1.80 4.28
N ALA A 52 -3.57 -1.48 5.40
CA ALA A 52 -2.13 -1.26 5.40
C ALA A 52 -1.35 -2.49 4.94
N SER A 53 -1.76 -3.69 5.36
CA SER A 53 -1.11 -4.94 4.95
C SER A 53 -1.27 -5.20 3.44
N GLU A 54 -2.45 -4.91 2.87
CA GLU A 54 -2.67 -4.97 1.41
C GLU A 54 -1.72 -4.01 0.67
N MET A 55 -1.63 -2.75 1.14
CA MET A 55 -0.72 -1.74 0.54
C MET A 55 0.75 -2.12 0.66
N VAL A 56 1.18 -2.64 1.82
CA VAL A 56 2.55 -3.13 2.06
C VAL A 56 2.90 -4.27 1.11
N HIS A 57 2.02 -5.26 0.96
CA HIS A 57 2.24 -6.35 0.01
C HIS A 57 2.42 -5.81 -1.41
N PHE A 58 1.52 -4.94 -1.85
CA PHE A 58 1.58 -4.36 -3.20
C PHE A 58 2.92 -3.65 -3.45
N ILE A 59 3.35 -2.77 -2.53
CA ILE A 59 4.60 -2.02 -2.69
C ILE A 59 5.82 -2.95 -2.67
N HIS A 60 5.87 -3.95 -1.78
CA HIS A 60 6.98 -4.90 -1.74
C HIS A 60 7.10 -5.70 -3.05
N GLN A 61 5.99 -6.19 -3.60
CA GLN A 61 6.03 -6.93 -4.87
C GLN A 61 6.45 -6.04 -6.04
N MET A 62 5.97 -4.80 -6.09
CA MET A 62 6.39 -3.82 -7.09
C MET A 62 7.88 -3.50 -6.99
N GLN A 63 8.39 -3.31 -5.76
CA GLN A 63 9.80 -3.04 -5.54
C GLN A 63 10.67 -4.21 -5.97
N TYR A 64 10.30 -5.43 -5.59
CA TYR A 64 11.01 -6.63 -6.01
C TYR A 64 11.13 -6.71 -7.53
N TYR A 65 10.02 -6.49 -8.24
CA TYR A 65 10.01 -6.46 -9.70
C TYR A 65 10.97 -5.38 -10.25
N ILE A 66 10.88 -4.15 -9.76
CA ILE A 66 11.70 -3.04 -10.25
C ILE A 66 13.20 -3.31 -9.99
N THR A 67 13.58 -3.72 -8.79
CA THR A 67 15.00 -3.86 -8.43
C THR A 67 15.61 -5.13 -9.01
N PHE A 68 14.96 -6.28 -8.83
CA PHE A 68 15.56 -7.57 -9.17
C PHE A 68 15.26 -8.03 -10.60
N GLU A 69 14.05 -7.78 -11.12
CA GLU A 69 13.68 -8.28 -12.47
C GLU A 69 13.95 -7.28 -13.58
N VAL A 70 13.95 -5.98 -13.26
CA VAL A 70 14.22 -4.92 -14.24
C VAL A 70 15.66 -4.41 -14.10
N LEU A 71 16.03 -3.79 -12.98
CA LEU A 71 17.33 -3.12 -12.86
C LEU A 71 18.49 -4.12 -12.89
N GLU A 72 18.46 -5.16 -12.05
CA GLU A 72 19.55 -6.13 -11.98
C GLU A 72 19.73 -6.89 -13.31
N CYS A 73 18.65 -7.40 -13.90
CA CYS A 73 18.71 -8.10 -15.19
C CYS A 73 19.21 -7.20 -16.32
N SER A 74 18.75 -5.94 -16.37
CA SER A 74 19.20 -5.00 -17.41
C SER A 74 20.66 -4.61 -17.19
N TRP A 75 21.11 -4.51 -15.94
CA TRP A 75 22.50 -4.23 -15.60
C TRP A 75 23.43 -5.37 -16.02
N ASP A 76 23.08 -6.63 -15.71
CA ASP A 76 23.84 -7.80 -16.14
C ASP A 76 23.95 -7.87 -17.67
N GLU A 77 22.85 -7.61 -18.38
CA GLU A 77 22.85 -7.55 -19.85
C GLU A 77 23.78 -6.46 -20.39
N LEU A 78 23.72 -5.24 -19.83
CA LEU A 78 24.60 -4.14 -20.20
C LEU A 78 26.06 -4.53 -19.98
N TRP A 79 26.39 -5.05 -18.79
CA TRP A 79 27.75 -5.39 -18.43
C TRP A 79 28.33 -6.45 -19.37
N ASN A 80 27.57 -7.50 -19.66
CA ASN A 80 27.97 -8.55 -20.59
C ASN A 80 28.23 -8.01 -22.01
N ARG A 81 27.36 -7.12 -22.50
CA ARG A 81 27.54 -6.48 -23.83
C ARG A 81 28.75 -5.55 -23.86
N VAL A 82 29.00 -4.79 -22.80
CA VAL A 82 30.17 -3.90 -22.69
C VAL A 82 31.48 -4.68 -22.67
N GLN A 83 31.53 -5.83 -21.98
CA GLN A 83 32.73 -6.69 -21.96
C GLN A 83 33.07 -7.30 -23.33
N GLN A 84 32.06 -7.47 -24.20
CA GLN A 84 32.21 -8.03 -25.54
C GLN A 84 32.36 -6.96 -26.63
N ALA A 85 32.25 -5.67 -26.27
CA ALA A 85 32.28 -4.57 -27.22
C ALA A 85 33.67 -4.40 -27.84
N GLN A 86 33.71 -4.26 -29.17
CA GLN A 86 34.95 -4.13 -29.93
C GLN A 86 35.40 -2.67 -30.10
N ASP A 87 34.46 -1.74 -29.97
CA ASP A 87 34.68 -0.31 -30.12
C ASP A 87 33.71 0.50 -29.25
N LEU A 88 33.83 1.83 -29.32
CA LEU A 88 32.99 2.74 -28.56
C LEU A 88 31.53 2.73 -29.04
N ASP A 89 31.28 2.50 -30.32
CA ASP A 89 29.92 2.51 -30.88
C ASP A 89 29.09 1.33 -30.35
N HIS A 90 29.72 0.16 -30.18
CA HIS A 90 29.09 -0.99 -29.51
C HIS A 90 28.75 -0.69 -28.04
N ILE A 91 29.60 0.07 -27.33
CA ILE A 91 29.32 0.50 -25.93
C ILE A 91 28.12 1.45 -25.89
N ILE A 92 28.08 2.44 -26.79
CA ILE A 92 26.97 3.39 -26.88
C ILE A 92 25.66 2.65 -27.18
N ALA A 93 25.65 1.75 -28.16
CA ALA A 93 24.49 0.96 -28.51
C ALA A 93 24.01 0.06 -27.36
N ALA A 94 24.94 -0.58 -26.63
CA ALA A 94 24.59 -1.38 -25.45
C ALA A 94 23.94 -0.53 -24.35
N HIS A 95 24.46 0.68 -24.13
CA HIS A 95 23.91 1.61 -23.15
C HIS A 95 22.52 2.15 -23.55
N ASP A 96 22.30 2.44 -24.83
CA ASP A 96 20.98 2.89 -25.31
C ASP A 96 19.92 1.80 -25.15
N LEU A 97 20.26 0.54 -25.49
CA LEU A 97 19.39 -0.61 -25.26
C LEU A 97 19.08 -0.84 -23.77
N PHE A 98 20.07 -0.66 -22.90
CA PHE A 98 19.86 -0.72 -21.45
C PHE A 98 18.83 0.32 -20.99
N LEU A 99 18.99 1.58 -21.43
CA LEU A 99 18.06 2.65 -21.07
C LEU A 99 16.65 2.38 -21.58
N ASP A 100 16.50 1.93 -22.82
CA ASP A 100 15.20 1.63 -23.41
C ASP A 100 14.50 0.47 -22.68
N SER A 101 15.26 -0.59 -22.34
CA SER A 101 14.76 -1.72 -21.54
C SER A 101 14.28 -1.26 -20.17
N VAL A 102 15.08 -0.48 -19.44
CA VAL A 102 14.71 0.03 -18.11
C VAL A 102 13.49 0.95 -18.19
N ILE A 103 13.40 1.83 -19.19
CA ILE A 103 12.25 2.73 -19.37
C ILE A 103 10.98 1.94 -19.65
N SER A 104 11.03 1.00 -20.59
CA SER A 104 9.87 0.19 -20.96
C SER A 104 9.40 -0.66 -19.78
N ARG A 105 10.31 -1.41 -19.14
CA ARG A 105 9.95 -2.36 -18.08
C ARG A 105 9.61 -1.68 -16.75
N CYS A 106 10.08 -0.45 -16.51
CA CYS A 106 9.60 0.40 -15.40
C CYS A 106 8.25 1.10 -15.69
N LEU A 107 7.57 0.78 -16.80
CA LEU A 107 6.30 1.38 -17.21
C LEU A 107 6.42 2.87 -17.57
N LEU A 108 7.61 3.32 -17.95
CA LEU A 108 7.92 4.71 -18.30
C LEU A 108 7.91 4.95 -19.80
N ASP A 109 7.46 4.03 -20.63
CA ASP A 109 7.27 4.28 -22.05
C ASP A 109 5.84 4.79 -22.34
N ASN A 110 5.56 5.18 -23.59
CA ASN A 110 4.25 5.71 -23.97
C ASN A 110 3.15 4.65 -24.01
N SER A 111 3.50 3.39 -24.30
CA SER A 111 2.51 2.29 -24.36
C SER A 111 2.03 1.90 -22.96
N SER A 112 2.90 2.02 -21.94
CA SER A 112 2.57 1.75 -20.54
C SER A 112 1.90 2.91 -19.79
N ARG A 113 1.51 3.99 -20.48
CA ARG A 113 0.95 5.20 -19.84
C ARG A 113 -0.26 4.91 -18.94
N ASN A 114 -1.14 4.01 -19.36
CA ASN A 114 -2.31 3.61 -18.57
C ASN A 114 -1.92 2.88 -17.28
N LEU A 115 -0.95 1.95 -17.37
CA LEU A 115 -0.41 1.24 -16.21
C LEU A 115 0.26 2.21 -15.23
N LEU A 116 1.08 3.14 -15.74
CA LEU A 116 1.75 4.14 -14.91
C LEU A 116 0.75 5.08 -14.22
N ASN A 117 -0.34 5.46 -14.90
CA ASN A 117 -1.39 6.29 -14.29
C ASN A 117 -2.10 5.55 -13.14
N GLN A 118 -2.41 4.27 -13.32
CA GLN A 118 -2.99 3.45 -12.26
C GLN A 118 -2.03 3.29 -11.09
N LEU A 119 -0.74 3.04 -11.35
CA LEU A 119 0.29 2.96 -10.30
C LEU A 119 0.42 4.27 -9.52
N ARG A 120 0.34 5.43 -10.19
CA ARG A 120 0.30 6.74 -9.53
C ARG A 120 -0.95 6.91 -8.66
N ALA A 121 -2.12 6.50 -9.15
CA ALA A 121 -3.34 6.54 -8.36
C ALA A 121 -3.25 5.65 -7.11
N ILE A 122 -2.56 4.51 -7.19
CA ILE A 122 -2.26 3.67 -6.02
C ILE A 122 -1.36 4.41 -5.02
N PHE A 123 -0.32 5.11 -5.49
CA PHE A 123 0.54 5.93 -4.62
C PHE A 123 -0.25 7.05 -3.94
N ASP A 124 -1.12 7.73 -4.66
CA ASP A 124 -1.97 8.78 -4.11
C ASP A 124 -2.93 8.22 -3.04
N GLN A 125 -3.49 7.02 -3.25
CA GLN A 125 -4.31 6.33 -2.24
C GLN A 125 -3.53 5.95 -0.97
N ILE A 126 -2.24 5.61 -1.06
CA ILE A 126 -1.40 5.36 0.12
C ILE A 126 -1.25 6.63 0.95
N ILE A 127 -1.07 7.78 0.30
CA ILE A 127 -0.96 9.08 0.98
C ILE A 127 -2.31 9.50 1.60
N GLU A 128 -3.42 9.29 0.88
CA GLU A 128 -4.76 9.55 1.41
C GLU A 128 -5.06 8.68 2.64
N PHE A 129 -4.69 7.40 2.59
CA PHE A 129 -4.79 6.49 3.73
C PHE A 129 -3.93 6.93 4.91
N GLN A 130 -2.69 7.36 4.68
CA GLN A 130 -1.82 7.92 5.73
C GLN A 130 -2.53 9.07 6.45
N SER A 131 -3.06 10.04 5.69
CA SER A 131 -3.73 11.22 6.26
C SER A 131 -4.99 10.84 7.06
N ALA A 132 -5.80 9.92 6.53
CA ALA A 132 -7.00 9.44 7.22
C ALA A 132 -6.64 8.70 8.52
N GLN A 133 -5.60 7.88 8.49
CA GLN A 133 -5.12 7.15 9.66
C GLN A 133 -4.55 8.09 10.72
N ASP A 134 -3.77 9.09 10.34
CA ASP A 134 -3.22 10.09 11.26
C ASP A 134 -4.33 10.89 11.95
N SER A 135 -5.38 11.28 11.21
CA SER A 135 -6.55 11.97 11.77
C SER A 135 -7.30 11.08 12.77
N LEU A 136 -7.45 9.79 12.45
CA LEU A 136 -8.10 8.81 13.30
C LEU A 136 -7.32 8.61 14.60
N TYR A 137 -6.01 8.39 14.50
CA TYR A 137 -5.16 8.24 15.68
C TYR A 137 -5.08 9.49 16.52
N ARG A 138 -5.04 10.68 15.91
CA ARG A 138 -5.08 11.94 16.65
C ARG A 138 -6.33 12.02 17.53
N SER A 139 -7.51 11.81 16.93
CA SER A 139 -8.78 11.83 17.67
C SER A 139 -8.85 10.74 18.75
N ALA A 140 -8.36 9.53 18.46
CA ALA A 140 -8.37 8.43 19.42
C ALA A 140 -7.41 8.66 20.60
N LEU A 141 -6.21 9.20 20.34
CA LEU A 141 -5.21 9.48 21.38
C LEU A 141 -5.59 10.70 22.23
N GLU A 142 -6.23 11.71 21.65
CA GLU A 142 -6.81 12.83 22.39
C GLU A 142 -7.86 12.35 23.38
N GLU A 143 -8.81 11.53 22.94
CA GLU A 143 -9.82 10.93 23.80
C GLU A 143 -9.21 10.02 24.88
N LEU A 144 -8.23 9.19 24.53
CA LEU A 144 -7.52 8.36 25.49
C LEU A 144 -6.88 9.20 26.60
N THR A 145 -6.24 10.32 26.22
CA THR A 145 -5.58 11.22 27.18
C THR A 145 -6.59 11.83 28.15
N LEU A 146 -7.77 12.22 27.67
CA LEU A 146 -8.83 12.75 28.53
C LEU A 146 -9.36 11.71 29.52
N ARG A 147 -9.54 10.46 29.08
CA ARG A 147 -9.99 9.36 29.95
C ARG A 147 -8.96 9.05 31.05
N LEU A 148 -7.67 9.03 30.69
CA LEU A 148 -6.59 8.82 31.66
C LEU A 148 -6.52 9.96 32.69
N GLN A 149 -6.65 11.21 32.26
CA GLN A 149 -6.67 12.36 33.18
C GLN A 149 -7.86 12.31 34.15
N PHE A 150 -9.02 11.83 33.71
CA PHE A 150 -10.17 11.64 34.60
C PHE A 150 -9.91 10.55 35.64
N GLU A 151 -9.30 9.44 35.23
CA GLU A 151 -8.93 8.34 36.12
C GLU A 151 -7.86 8.76 37.15
N GLU A 152 -6.85 9.53 36.75
CA GLU A 152 -5.85 10.10 37.65
C GLU A 152 -6.48 11.04 38.69
N LYS A 153 -7.41 11.91 38.27
CA LYS A 153 -8.15 12.80 39.20
C LYS A 153 -8.98 12.02 40.21
N LYS A 154 -9.59 10.91 39.77
CA LYS A 154 -10.34 10.03 40.66
C LYS A 154 -9.42 9.40 41.71
N GLN A 155 -8.27 8.89 41.29
CA GLN A 155 -7.26 8.32 42.20
C GLN A 155 -6.73 9.36 43.19
N GLN A 156 -6.46 10.60 42.76
CA GLN A 156 -6.01 11.68 43.64
C GLN A 156 -7.04 11.97 44.75
N LYS A 157 -8.32 12.10 44.41
CA LYS A 157 -9.38 12.32 45.40
C LYS A 157 -9.50 11.15 46.39
N GLU A 158 -9.39 9.92 45.91
CA GLU A 158 -9.36 8.73 46.76
C GLU A 158 -8.19 8.78 47.76
N THR A 159 -7.00 9.22 47.33
CA THR A 159 -5.85 9.40 48.24
C THR A 159 -6.02 10.54 49.25
N GLU A 160 -6.77 11.58 48.89
CA GLU A 160 -7.13 12.70 49.78
C GLU A 160 -8.27 12.34 50.76
N GLY A 161 -8.77 11.09 50.71
CA GLY A 161 -9.86 10.61 51.57
C GLY A 161 -11.26 11.04 51.12
N GLN A 162 -11.38 11.71 49.98
CA GLN A 162 -12.66 12.05 49.35
C GLN A 162 -13.07 10.91 48.42
N TRP A 163 -14.05 10.12 48.85
CA TRP A 163 -14.54 9.00 48.04
C TRP A 163 -15.35 9.48 46.83
N GLY A 164 -14.89 9.08 45.64
CA GLY A 164 -15.65 9.22 44.39
C GLY A 164 -15.57 10.59 43.72
N VAL A 165 -16.19 10.66 42.54
CA VAL A 165 -16.39 11.91 41.78
C VAL A 165 -17.87 12.31 41.95
N THR A 166 -18.19 13.59 41.83
CA THR A 166 -19.60 14.02 41.85
C THR A 166 -20.37 13.36 40.71
N ALA A 167 -21.63 12.99 40.96
CA ALA A 167 -22.50 12.36 39.96
C ALA A 167 -22.62 13.18 38.66
N GLU A 168 -22.49 14.51 38.77
CA GLU A 168 -22.45 15.44 37.63
C GLU A 168 -21.23 15.20 36.72
N LEU A 169 -20.02 15.09 37.30
CA LEU A 169 -18.80 14.84 36.54
C LEU A 169 -18.78 13.43 35.91
N GLU A 170 -19.35 12.43 36.59
CA GLU A 170 -19.52 11.10 36.00
C GLU A 170 -20.52 11.11 34.83
N ALA A 171 -21.57 11.92 34.91
CA ALA A 171 -22.53 12.09 33.81
C ALA A 171 -21.89 12.82 32.61
N GLU A 172 -21.07 13.85 32.87
CA GLU A 172 -20.30 14.55 31.84
C GLU A 172 -19.30 13.62 31.13
N GLU A 173 -18.56 12.79 31.88
CA GLU A 173 -17.67 11.77 31.32
C GLU A 173 -18.41 10.80 30.40
N LYS A 174 -19.53 10.25 30.89
CA LYS A 174 -20.35 9.32 30.09
C LYS A 174 -20.85 9.97 28.81
N LYS A 175 -21.24 11.25 28.88
CA LYS A 175 -21.68 12.01 27.71
C LYS A 175 -20.54 12.18 26.69
N ARG A 176 -19.33 12.56 27.12
CA ARG A 176 -18.16 12.64 26.23
C ARG A 176 -17.84 11.30 25.57
N ILE A 177 -17.80 10.22 26.34
CA ILE A 177 -17.53 8.87 25.81
C ILE A 177 -18.58 8.50 24.75
N GLN A 178 -19.84 8.82 25.00
CA GLN A 178 -20.92 8.60 24.05
C GLN A 178 -20.74 9.42 22.77
N GLU A 179 -20.43 10.71 22.89
CA GLU A 179 -20.14 11.60 21.75
C GLU A 179 -18.96 11.07 20.91
N PHE A 180 -17.89 10.59 21.56
CA PHE A 180 -16.78 9.94 20.88
C PHE A 180 -17.23 8.66 20.15
N GLN A 181 -18.02 7.81 20.80
CA GLN A 181 -18.54 6.59 20.18
C GLN A 181 -19.39 6.86 18.94
N GLU A 182 -20.11 7.98 18.88
CA GLU A 182 -20.86 8.40 17.69
C GLU A 182 -19.97 8.78 16.50
N THR A 183 -18.69 9.09 16.73
CA THR A 183 -17.73 9.36 15.65
C THR A 183 -17.14 8.09 15.02
N ILE A 184 -17.10 6.98 15.76
CA ILE A 184 -16.50 5.71 15.32
C ILE A 184 -17.12 5.17 14.03
N PRO A 185 -18.47 5.16 13.84
CA PRO A 185 -19.08 4.77 12.58
C PRO A 185 -18.61 5.62 11.39
N LYS A 186 -18.39 6.93 11.59
CA LYS A 186 -17.87 7.83 10.55
C LYS A 186 -16.46 7.41 10.15
N MET A 187 -15.57 7.19 11.13
CA MET A 187 -14.21 6.69 10.89
C MET A 187 -14.20 5.36 10.12
N ARG A 188 -15.05 4.42 10.54
CA ARG A 188 -15.21 3.12 9.87
C ARG A 188 -15.70 3.26 8.43
N SER A 189 -16.66 4.15 8.19
CA SER A 189 -17.19 4.40 6.85
C SER A 189 -16.13 4.98 5.92
N GLN A 190 -15.34 5.95 6.40
CA GLN A 190 -14.23 6.56 5.65
C GLN A 190 -13.19 5.51 5.25
N LEU A 191 -12.78 4.65 6.20
CA LEU A 191 -11.85 3.55 5.90
C LEU A 191 -12.43 2.55 4.90
N ARG A 192 -13.73 2.25 4.97
CA ARG A 192 -14.39 1.35 4.01
C ARG A 192 -14.38 1.92 2.59
N ILE A 193 -14.59 3.23 2.48
CA ILE A 193 -14.54 3.94 1.21
C ILE A 193 -13.11 3.88 0.64
N LEU A 194 -12.10 4.21 1.44
CA LEU A 194 -10.69 4.11 1.03
C LEU A 194 -10.30 2.68 0.62
N THR A 195 -10.73 1.68 1.39
CA THR A 195 -10.50 0.27 1.08
C THR A 195 -11.08 -0.08 -0.30
N HIS A 196 -12.33 0.32 -0.56
CA HIS A 196 -12.97 0.02 -1.84
C HIS A 196 -12.29 0.73 -3.02
N PHE A 197 -11.95 2.01 -2.87
CA PHE A 197 -11.22 2.75 -3.89
C PHE A 197 -9.86 2.11 -4.20
N TYR A 198 -9.07 1.82 -3.17
CA TYR A 198 -7.79 1.15 -3.31
C TYR A 198 -7.94 -0.19 -4.06
N GLN A 199 -8.86 -1.05 -3.63
CA GLN A 199 -9.07 -2.37 -4.23
C GLN A 199 -9.52 -2.27 -5.69
N ASN A 200 -10.38 -1.32 -6.04
CA ASN A 200 -10.82 -1.10 -7.42
C ASN A 200 -9.65 -0.67 -8.33
N ILE A 201 -8.79 0.23 -7.85
CA ILE A 201 -7.61 0.69 -8.60
C ILE A 201 -6.63 -0.47 -8.80
N VAL A 202 -6.36 -1.26 -7.75
CA VAL A 202 -5.50 -2.45 -7.85
C VAL A 202 -6.08 -3.46 -8.84
N GLN A 203 -7.38 -3.73 -8.82
CA GLN A 203 -8.03 -4.62 -9.77
C GLN A 203 -7.86 -4.15 -11.22
N GLN A 204 -8.08 -2.85 -11.49
CA GLN A 204 -7.86 -2.27 -12.82
C GLN A 204 -6.40 -2.40 -13.24
N PHE A 205 -5.46 -2.17 -12.33
CA PHE A 205 -4.03 -2.33 -12.58
C PHE A 205 -3.69 -3.79 -12.93
N LEU A 206 -4.20 -4.77 -12.19
CA LEU A 206 -3.99 -6.20 -12.47
C LEU A 206 -4.54 -6.61 -13.84
N VAL A 207 -5.74 -6.14 -14.20
CA VAL A 207 -6.32 -6.41 -15.53
C VAL A 207 -5.42 -5.87 -16.64
N LEU A 208 -4.91 -4.63 -16.49
CA LEU A 208 -4.00 -4.05 -17.46
C LEU A 208 -2.68 -4.84 -17.56
N LEU A 209 -2.14 -5.33 -16.44
CA LEU A 209 -0.95 -6.18 -16.45
C LEU A 209 -1.18 -7.50 -17.17
N MET A 210 -2.33 -8.16 -16.97
CA MET A 210 -2.67 -9.40 -17.66
C MET A 210 -2.82 -9.22 -19.17
N THR A 211 -3.26 -8.04 -19.63
CA THR A 211 -3.36 -7.71 -21.06
C THR A 211 -2.05 -7.28 -21.70
N SER A 212 -0.99 -7.09 -20.90
CA SER A 212 0.32 -6.71 -21.43
C SER A 212 0.98 -7.86 -22.21
N THR A 213 1.77 -7.51 -23.23
CA THR A 213 2.51 -8.47 -24.04
C THR A 213 3.73 -9.04 -23.30
N ASP A 214 4.31 -8.26 -22.39
CA ASP A 214 5.46 -8.66 -21.58
C ASP A 214 5.09 -9.81 -20.63
N GLU A 215 5.87 -10.88 -20.69
CA GLU A 215 5.68 -12.05 -19.83
C GLU A 215 5.98 -11.73 -18.36
N SER A 216 6.98 -10.88 -18.10
CA SER A 216 7.38 -10.49 -16.75
C SER A 216 6.30 -9.66 -16.05
N LEU A 217 5.62 -8.76 -16.78
CA LEU A 217 4.46 -8.01 -16.27
C LEU A 217 3.25 -8.92 -16.00
N ARG A 218 3.04 -9.94 -16.83
CA ARG A 218 2.01 -10.96 -16.57
C ARG A 218 2.34 -11.77 -15.32
N PHE A 219 3.59 -12.19 -15.12
CA PHE A 219 4.04 -12.86 -13.90
C PHE A 219 3.90 -11.97 -12.65
N LEU A 220 4.21 -10.69 -12.77
CA LEU A 220 3.99 -9.70 -11.71
C LEU A 220 2.51 -9.66 -11.29
N SER A 221 1.57 -9.72 -12.24
CA SER A 221 0.14 -9.78 -11.92
C SER A 221 -0.22 -10.95 -10.99
N PHE A 222 0.45 -12.10 -11.10
CA PHE A 222 0.21 -13.23 -10.21
C PHE A 222 0.74 -13.00 -8.81
N ARG A 223 1.89 -12.33 -8.67
CA ARG A 223 2.49 -12.02 -7.36
C ARG A 223 1.75 -10.90 -6.62
N LEU A 224 1.23 -9.94 -7.38
CA LEU A 224 0.40 -8.85 -6.83
C LEU A 224 -0.98 -9.33 -6.39
N ASP A 225 -1.49 -10.42 -6.96
CA ASP A 225 -2.75 -11.03 -6.55
C ASP A 225 -2.59 -11.74 -5.20
N PHE A 226 -2.74 -10.97 -4.13
CA PHE A 226 -2.60 -11.38 -2.73
C PHE A 226 -3.51 -12.57 -2.41
N ASN A 227 -3.00 -13.81 -2.41
CA ASN A 227 -3.77 -15.01 -2.08
C ASN A 227 -5.10 -15.15 -2.86
N GLU A 228 -5.11 -14.82 -4.16
CA GLU A 228 -6.33 -14.79 -4.99
C GLU A 228 -7.44 -13.82 -4.52
N HIS A 229 -7.13 -12.93 -3.56
CA HIS A 229 -8.09 -12.01 -2.98
C HIS A 229 -8.76 -11.11 -4.04
N TYR A 230 -7.99 -10.71 -5.07
CA TYR A 230 -8.51 -9.90 -6.16
C TYR A 230 -9.18 -10.77 -7.24
N LYS A 231 -8.62 -11.94 -7.56
CA LYS A 231 -9.24 -12.94 -8.46
C LYS A 231 -10.59 -13.48 -8.00
N ALA A 232 -10.81 -13.59 -6.70
CA ALA A 232 -12.08 -14.00 -6.14
C ALA A 232 -13.19 -12.99 -6.49
N ARG A 233 -12.83 -11.70 -6.62
CA ARG A 233 -13.76 -10.58 -6.82
C ARG A 233 -13.88 -10.12 -8.27
N GLU A 234 -12.91 -10.41 -9.14
CA GLU A 234 -12.92 -10.03 -10.56
C GLU A 234 -12.82 -11.26 -11.49
N PRO A 235 -13.90 -11.67 -12.17
CA PRO A 235 -13.92 -12.83 -13.06
C PRO A 235 -12.91 -12.74 -14.21
N ARG A 236 -12.56 -11.52 -14.64
CA ARG A 236 -11.58 -11.29 -15.73
C ARG A 236 -10.16 -11.70 -15.34
N LEU A 237 -9.84 -11.71 -14.04
CA LEU A 237 -8.54 -12.14 -13.53
C LEU A 237 -8.41 -13.69 -13.47
N ARG A 238 -9.51 -14.44 -13.66
CA ARG A 238 -9.51 -15.92 -13.68
C ARG A 238 -9.01 -16.53 -14.98
N ALA A 239 -8.86 -15.74 -16.05
CA ALA A 239 -8.25 -16.19 -17.30
C ALA A 239 -6.73 -16.31 -17.15
N SER A 240 -6.28 -17.22 -16.29
CA SER A 240 -4.86 -17.56 -16.16
C SER A 240 -4.44 -18.46 -17.31
N LEU A 241 -3.31 -18.10 -17.92
CA LEU A 241 -2.40 -18.71 -18.90
C LEU A 241 -2.41 -20.25 -19.18
N GLY A 242 -3.26 -21.06 -18.54
CA GLY A 242 -3.39 -22.50 -18.77
C GLY A 242 -4.27 -22.92 -19.95
N THR A 243 -5.12 -22.05 -20.51
CA THR A 243 -6.02 -22.44 -21.61
C THR A 243 -5.36 -22.58 -22.99
N ASN A 244 -4.10 -22.16 -23.14
CA ASN A 244 -3.35 -22.36 -24.40
C ASN A 244 -2.45 -23.61 -24.42
N ARG A 245 -2.43 -24.44 -23.37
CA ARG A 245 -1.79 -25.76 -23.37
C ARG A 245 -2.84 -26.87 -23.26
N GLY A 246 -3.57 -27.14 -24.34
CA GLY A 246 -4.56 -28.21 -24.29
C GLY A 246 -5.47 -28.38 -25.49
N ARG A 247 -4.99 -28.14 -26.72
CA ARG A 247 -5.67 -28.63 -27.92
C ARG A 247 -4.67 -28.96 -29.01
N ARG A 248 -3.81 -29.95 -28.75
CA ARG A 248 -3.37 -30.82 -29.85
C ARG A 248 -4.64 -31.49 -30.36
N GLN A 249 -5.14 -31.01 -31.49
CA GLN A 249 -6.08 -31.76 -32.30
C GLN A 249 -5.43 -33.11 -32.59
N SER A 250 -5.95 -34.17 -31.99
CA SER A 250 -5.80 -35.52 -32.50
C SER A 250 -6.56 -35.56 -33.83
N ASN A 251 -5.89 -35.19 -34.91
CA ASN A 251 -6.34 -35.47 -36.26
C ASN A 251 -5.92 -36.91 -36.58
N ILE A 252 -6.94 -37.75 -36.77
CA ILE A 252 -7.00 -39.02 -37.52
C ILE A 252 -6.01 -40.10 -37.10
#